data_AF-A0A353N952-F1
#
_entry.id   AF-A0A353N952-F1
#
_cell.length_a   1.000
_cell.length_b   1.000
_cell.length_c   1.000
_cell.angle_alpha   90.00
_cell.angle_beta   90.00
_cell.angle_gamma   90.00
#
_symmetry.space_group_name_H-M   'P 1'
#
loop_
_entity.id
_entity.type
_entity.pdbx_description
1 polymer ?
#
loop_
_entity_poly.entity_id
_entity_poly.type
_entity_poly.pdbx_seq_one_letter_code
_entity_poly.pdbx_strand_id
1 'polypeptide(L)' 'MFLLLREEIKAVFQRDPAARSVWEIILCYPGFHALLTYRIAHWFYKQRLFLVARVISQLARFFTGIEIHP' A
#
# COMPACT_ATOMS: atom_id res chain seq x y z
N MET A 1 -1.53 6.09 -11.46
CA MET A 1 -1.69 5.96 -9.99
C MET A 1 -3.16 5.86 -9.58
N PHE A 2 -4.01 6.85 -9.92
CA PHE A 2 -5.41 6.90 -9.46
C PHE A 2 -6.34 5.78 -9.97
N LEU A 3 -6.14 5.31 -11.21
CA LEU A 3 -6.92 4.17 -11.73
C LEU A 3 -6.65 2.87 -10.95
N LEU A 4 -5.38 2.61 -10.61
CA LEU A 4 -4.96 1.46 -9.82
C LEU A 4 -5.48 1.51 -8.38
N LEU A 5 -5.55 2.69 -7.76
CA LEU A 5 -6.14 2.87 -6.42
C LEU A 5 -7.60 2.45 -6.40
N ARG A 6 -8.37 2.83 -7.43
CA ARG A 6 -9.79 2.46 -7.54
C ARG A 6 -9.96 0.95 -7.75
N GLU A 7 -9.09 0.33 -8.53
CA GLU A 7 -9.07 -1.12 -8.72
C GLU A 7 -8.69 -1.86 -7.44
N GLU A 8 -7.70 -1.38 -6.68
CA GLU A 8 -7.34 -1.97 -5.38
C GLU A 8 -8.48 -1.87 -4.38
N ILE A 9 -9.11 -0.70 -4.25
CA ILE A 9 -10.28 -0.52 -3.38
C ILE A 9 -11.40 -1.49 -3.81
N LYS A 10 -11.68 -1.61 -5.11
CA LYS A 10 -12.68 -2.54 -5.63
C LYS A 10 -12.31 -4.00 -5.34
N ALA A 11 -11.03 -4.37 -5.46
CA ALA A 11 -10.55 -5.71 -5.14
C ALA A 11 -10.67 -6.01 -3.64
N VAL A 12 -10.43 -5.03 -2.76
CA VAL A 12 -10.65 -5.17 -1.31
C VAL A 12 -12.13 -5.41 -1.04
N PHE A 13 -13.03 -4.61 -1.61
CA PHE A 13 -14.48 -4.83 -1.47
C PHE A 13 -14.96 -6.20 -1.99
N GLN A 14 -14.34 -6.72 -3.05
CA GLN A 14 -14.70 -8.03 -3.59
C GLN A 14 -14.21 -9.19 -2.71
N ARG A 15 -13.08 -9.01 -2.01
CA ARG A 15 -12.46 -10.05 -1.19
C ARG A 15 -12.95 -10.03 0.24
N ASP A 16 -13.31 -8.85 0.75
CA ASP A 16 -13.72 -8.66 2.13
C ASP A 16 -15.17 -8.13 2.21
N PRO A 17 -16.14 -9.00 2.53
CA PRO A 17 -17.52 -8.59 2.72
C PRO A 17 -17.72 -7.69 3.97
N ALA A 18 -16.73 -7.58 4.86
CA ALA A 18 -16.79 -6.70 6.02
C ALA A 18 -16.46 -5.24 5.69
N ALA A 19 -15.83 -4.98 4.54
CA ALA A 19 -15.51 -3.62 4.11
C ALA A 19 -16.80 -2.85 3.80
N ARG A 20 -17.15 -1.85 4.61
CA ARG A 20 -18.44 -1.13 4.48
C ARG A 20 -18.33 0.17 3.71
N SER A 21 -17.15 0.79 3.68
CA SER A 21 -16.95 2.06 3.00
C SER A 21 -15.54 2.25 2.46
N VAL A 22 -15.43 3.07 1.40
CA VAL A 22 -14.12 3.42 0.81
C VAL A 22 -13.24 4.14 1.84
N TRP A 23 -13.84 4.98 2.67
CA TRP A 23 -13.14 5.71 3.73
C TRP A 23 -12.58 4.78 4.81
N GLU A 24 -13.32 3.75 5.19
CA GLU A 24 -12.84 2.72 6.12
C GLU A 24 -11.62 1.98 5.54
N ILE A 25 -11.63 1.64 4.26
CA ILE A 25 -10.47 1.02 3.60
C ILE A 25 -9.28 1.99 3.57
N ILE A 26 -9.52 3.24 3.17
CA ILE A 26 -8.44 4.23 3.06
C ILE A 26 -7.84 4.58 4.42
N LEU A 27 -8.61 4.57 5.50
CA LEU A 27 -8.15 5.01 6.82
C LEU A 27 -7.68 3.84 7.70
N CYS A 28 -8.30 2.67 7.57
CA CYS A 28 -8.16 1.60 8.56
C CYS A 28 -7.61 0.29 8.00
N TYR A 29 -7.45 0.13 6.68
CA TYR A 29 -6.95 -1.14 6.13
C TYR A 29 -5.41 -1.13 6.00
N PRO A 30 -4.68 -1.87 6.88
CA PRO A 30 -3.22 -1.89 6.84
C PRO A 30 -2.70 -2.53 5.53
N GLY A 31 -3.44 -3.48 4.95
CA GLY A 31 -3.09 -4.08 3.66
C GLY A 31 -3.13 -3.09 2.49
N PHE A 32 -4.10 -2.17 2.51
CA PHE A 32 -4.20 -1.10 1.53
C PHE A 32 -3.03 -0.11 1.68
N HIS A 33 -2.72 0.30 2.93
CA HIS A 33 -1.55 1.15 3.20
C HIS A 33 -0.24 0.48 2.78
N ALA A 34 -0.06 -0.81 3.06
CA ALA A 34 1.15 -1.54 2.69
C ALA A 34 1.37 -1.54 1.17
N LEU A 35 0.33 -1.83 0.38
CA LEU A 35 0.36 -1.77 -1.09
C LEU A 35 0.66 -0.37 -1.61
N LEU A 36 -0.01 0.65 -1.07
CA LEU A 36 0.21 2.04 -1.47
C LEU A 36 1.67 2.47 -1.22
N THR A 37 2.18 2.16 -0.03
CA THR A 37 3.53 2.54 0.38
C THR A 37 4.60 1.77 -0.40
N TYR A 38 4.34 0.49 -0.71
CA TYR A 38 5.17 -0.30 -1.64
C TYR A 38 5.25 0.36 -3.01
N ARG A 39 4.16 0.85 -3.58
CA ARG A 39 4.19 1.49 -4.90
C ARG A 39 5.07 2.74 -4.92
N ILE A 40 5.07 3.50 -3.82
CA ILE A 40 5.98 4.64 -3.64
C ILE A 40 7.43 4.14 -3.52
N ALA A 41 7.69 3.15 -2.67
CA ALA A 41 9.02 2.56 -2.50
C ALA A 41 9.58 2.02 -3.83
N HIS A 42 8.75 1.30 -4.60
CA HIS A 42 9.08 0.73 -5.89
C HIS A 42 9.38 1.79 -6.96
N TRP A 43 8.70 2.95 -6.89
CA TRP A 43 9.04 4.08 -7.76
C TRP A 43 10.46 4.59 -7.46
N PHE A 44 10.82 4.78 -6.18
CA PHE A 44 12.19 5.13 -5.80
C PHE A 44 13.21 4.05 -6.18
N TYR A 45 12.83 2.78 -6.05
CA TYR A 45 13.67 1.66 -6.48
C TYR A 45 13.99 1.72 -7.98
N LYS A 46 12.99 2.01 -8.82
CA LYS A 46 13.17 2.21 -10.27
C LYS A 46 14.07 3.40 -10.62
N GLN A 47 14.09 4.43 -9.78
CA GLN A 47 15.00 5.57 -9.94
C GLN A 47 16.42 5.30 -9.38
N ARG A 48 16.74 4.04 -9.02
CA ARG A 48 18.01 3.61 -8.39
C ARG A 48 18.26 4.23 -7.01
N LEU A 49 17.24 4.77 -6.36
CA LEU A 49 17.29 5.31 -5.01
C LEU A 49 16.98 4.20 -3.98
N PHE A 50 17.85 3.19 -3.92
CA PHE A 50 17.61 1.95 -3.18
C PHE A 50 17.48 2.15 -1.66
N LEU A 51 18.28 3.05 -1.09
CA LEU A 51 18.24 3.33 0.35
C LEU A 51 16.90 3.96 0.74
N VAL A 52 16.44 4.94 -0.05
CA VAL A 52 15.14 5.61 0.15
C VAL A 52 14.00 4.59 0.02
N ALA A 53 14.04 3.77 -1.02
CA ALA A 53 13.08 2.70 -1.22
C ALA A 53 13.02 1.74 -0.02
N ARG A 54 14.18 1.32 0.52
CA ARG A 54 14.26 0.43 1.68
C ARG A 54 13.76 1.09 2.97
N VAL A 55 14.06 2.37 3.19
CA VAL A 55 13.55 3.13 4.34
C VAL A 55 12.03 3.21 4.30
N ILE A 56 11.45 3.52 3.13
CA ILE A 56 10.00 3.58 2.94
C ILE A 56 9.35 2.22 3.21
N SER A 57 9.95 1.13 2.71
CA SER A 57 9.48 -0.24 2.97
C SER A 57 9.51 -0.62 4.45
N GLN A 58 10.56 -0.23 5.19
CA GLN A 58 10.63 -0.49 6.64
C GLN A 58 9.65 0.38 7.44
N LEU A 59 9.40 1.63 7.02
CA LEU A 59 8.36 2.47 7.62
C LEU A 59 6.97 1.86 7.39
N ALA A 60 6.69 1.38 6.18
CA ALA A 60 5.43 0.70 5.87
C ALA A 60 5.23 -0.52 6.77
N ARG A 61 6.28 -1.34 6.95
CA ARG A 61 6.27 -2.49 7.86
C ARG A 61 6.01 -2.07 9.31
N PHE A 62 6.59 -0.97 9.78
CA PHE A 62 6.38 -0.49 11.14
C PHE A 62 4.92 -0.12 11.41
N PHE A 63 4.26 0.56 10.46
CA PHE A 63 2.85 0.97 10.63
C PHE A 63 1.84 -0.15 10.37
N THR A 64 2.12 -1.05 9.43
CA THR A 64 1.15 -2.04 8.95
C THR A 64 1.42 -3.47 9.43
N GLY A 65 2.63 -3.75 9.92
CA GLY A 65 3.12 -5.11 10.20
C GLY A 65 3.45 -5.92 8.94
N ILE A 66 3.16 -5.40 7.75
CA ILE A 66 3.32 -6.11 6.47
C ILE A 66 4.64 -5.67 5.83
N GLU A 67 5.54 -6.61 5.60
CA GLU A 67 6.79 -6.35 4.88
C GLU A 67 6.62 -6.65 3.39
N ILE A 68 6.76 -5.61 2.56
CA ILE A 68 6.83 -5.72 1.10
C ILE A 68 8.15 -5.11 0.66
N HIS A 69 8.98 -5.90 -0.03
CA HIS A 69 10.24 -5.40 -0.57
C HIS A 69 9.99 -4.40 -1.72
N PRO A 70 10.77 -3.31 -1.83
CA PRO A 70 10.60 -2.29 -2.87
C PRO A 70 10.84 -2.80 -4.28
#